data_AF-A0A5M3YTK8-F1
#
_entry.id   AF-A0A5M3YTK8-F1
#
_cell.length_a   1.000
_cell.length_b   1.000
_cell.length_c   1.000
_cell.angle_alpha   90.00
_cell.angle_beta   90.00
_cell.angle_gamma   90.00
#
_symmetry.space_group_name_H-M   'P 1'
#
loop_
_entity.id
_entity.type
_entity.pdbx_description
1 polymer ?
#
loop_
_entity_poly.entity_id
_entity_poly.type
_entity_poly.pdbx_seq_one_letter_code
_entity_poly.pdbx_strand_id
1 'polypeptide(L)'
;MEASFVEAWHALSAAIHEAQELGMHRSSSRSKIFEFDIEMRRRVWCILYAWDWQMSLLLSRPFIINDNYCSFELPNLRLEGPECQMISKIPGVVGGILSPSQAVAIQQETERWFASLPSIFSLTSPDTRWDTAHNYILVQRSTLHVIGYMVMLLPLKQCLTKTMDADAISIEKSLQPMAVDCALKLLEVSRQHLSYLPPRNMNFHFAPFMIFDTAAFLCSAILHDSSRRLYQRDRAIEGIGLALESLGQSSRHSKTSALCYRILFKLSNSMVLSPAEKRMAGYKSPHDSIGGPRTPLDNQPTESPTSVPVMDDSVHTSRQFGTGMSGMDGFNPFATPDADTLDSGMAGLANIPDLDLGELSQIWEWDNLDLDIPGPVA
;
A
#
# COMPACT_ATOMS: atom_id res chain seq x y z
N MET A 1 6.54 -16.83 1.98
CA MET A 1 6.77 -16.29 3.33
C MET A 1 5.67 -15.29 3.54
N GLU A 2 4.84 -15.51 4.56
CA GLU A 2 3.73 -14.65 4.96
C GLU A 2 4.24 -13.47 5.80
N ALA A 3 3.44 -12.42 5.96
CA ALA A 3 3.84 -11.18 6.63
C ALA A 3 3.60 -11.25 8.13
N SER A 4 4.62 -11.65 8.86
CA SER A 4 4.62 -11.69 10.32
C SER A 4 4.77 -10.29 10.95
N PHE A 5 3.79 -9.39 10.77
CA PHE A 5 3.88 -7.99 11.25
C PHE A 5 4.03 -7.90 12.77
N VAL A 6 3.24 -8.66 13.52
CA VAL A 6 3.30 -8.68 14.99
C VAL A 6 4.61 -9.30 15.48
N GLU A 7 5.08 -10.40 14.89
CA GLU A 7 6.38 -10.95 15.30
C GLU A 7 7.54 -10.02 14.92
N ALA A 8 7.47 -9.33 13.78
CA ALA A 8 8.44 -8.32 13.40
C ALA A 8 8.48 -7.14 14.38
N TRP A 9 7.31 -6.67 14.84
CA TRP A 9 7.19 -5.66 15.89
C TRP A 9 7.82 -6.11 17.21
N HIS A 10 7.60 -7.37 17.62
CA HIS A 10 8.22 -7.92 18.83
C HIS A 10 9.74 -8.04 18.70
N ALA A 11 10.25 -8.50 17.55
CA ALA A 11 11.68 -8.57 17.28
C ALA A 11 12.32 -7.17 17.29
N LEU A 12 11.64 -6.17 16.72
CA LEU A 12 12.07 -4.78 16.74
C LEU A 12 12.13 -4.23 18.18
N SER A 13 11.12 -4.50 19.00
CA SER A 13 11.11 -4.12 20.43
C SER A 13 12.29 -4.70 21.19
N ALA A 14 12.61 -5.98 20.99
CA ALA A 14 13.78 -6.60 21.59
C ALA A 14 15.08 -5.90 21.17
N ALA A 15 15.25 -5.64 19.87
CA ALA A 15 16.43 -4.95 19.33
C ALA A 15 16.57 -3.51 19.86
N ILE A 16 15.45 -2.78 20.03
CA ILE A 16 15.44 -1.44 20.63
C ILE A 16 15.92 -1.49 22.08
N HIS A 17 15.42 -2.44 22.88
CA HIS A 17 15.82 -2.58 24.27
C HIS A 17 17.30 -2.95 24.41
N GLU A 18 17.82 -3.86 23.58
CA GLU A 18 19.25 -4.17 23.54
C GLU A 18 20.11 -2.95 23.16
N ALA A 19 19.68 -2.17 22.15
CA ALA A 19 20.38 -0.94 21.77
C ALA A 19 20.32 0.13 22.89
N GLN A 20 19.23 0.19 23.65
CA GLN A 20 19.11 1.05 24.82
C GLN A 20 20.06 0.64 25.93
N GLU A 21 20.17 -0.65 26.25
CA GLU A 21 21.13 -1.21 27.21
C GLU A 21 22.58 -0.88 26.83
N LEU A 22 22.90 -0.94 25.53
CA LEU A 22 24.20 -0.55 24.99
C LEU A 22 24.44 0.98 24.96
N GLY A 23 23.44 1.77 25.36
CA GLY A 23 23.51 3.23 25.47
C GLY A 23 23.43 3.98 24.14
N MET A 24 22.95 3.36 23.06
CA MET A 24 22.93 3.97 21.71
C MET A 24 21.98 5.17 21.59
N HIS A 25 20.98 5.26 22.47
CA HIS A 25 20.00 6.34 22.54
C HIS A 25 20.51 7.67 23.12
N ARG A 26 21.78 7.74 23.57
CA ARG A 26 22.38 8.90 24.23
C ARG A 26 23.62 9.39 23.49
N SER A 27 23.86 10.70 23.49
CA SER A 27 25.11 11.29 22.98
C SER A 27 26.31 10.73 23.74
N SER A 28 27.21 10.04 23.06
CA SER A 28 28.41 9.42 23.64
C SER A 28 29.52 10.44 23.87
N SER A 29 29.34 11.39 24.79
CA SER A 29 30.33 12.45 25.08
C SER A 29 31.46 12.04 26.02
N ARG A 30 31.42 10.83 26.62
CA ARG A 30 32.33 10.45 27.74
C ARG A 30 33.03 9.09 27.61
N SER A 31 32.97 8.43 26.46
CA SER A 31 33.48 7.07 26.31
C SER A 31 34.70 7.01 25.39
N LYS A 32 35.70 6.17 25.69
CA LYS A 32 36.88 5.89 24.84
C LYS A 32 36.53 5.06 23.58
N ILE A 33 35.41 5.38 22.94
CA ILE A 33 34.89 4.69 21.76
C ILE A 33 35.46 5.40 20.53
N PHE A 34 35.87 4.64 19.51
CA PHE A 34 36.36 5.22 18.27
C PHE A 34 35.25 5.96 17.53
N GLU A 35 35.60 6.99 16.75
CA GLU A 35 34.65 7.79 15.98
C GLU A 35 33.80 6.94 15.04
N PHE A 36 34.41 5.93 14.40
CA PHE A 36 33.69 4.97 13.55
C PHE A 36 32.60 4.21 14.31
N ASP A 37 32.91 3.69 15.50
CA ASP A 37 31.94 2.94 16.31
C ASP A 37 30.82 3.84 16.83
N ILE A 38 31.12 5.10 17.15
CA ILE A 38 30.12 6.11 17.52
C ILE A 38 29.17 6.34 16.34
N GLU A 39 29.71 6.54 15.14
CA GLU A 39 28.92 6.73 13.93
C GLU A 39 28.05 5.51 13.62
N MET A 40 28.60 4.28 13.71
CA MET A 40 27.81 3.06 13.52
C MET A 40 26.67 2.91 14.53
N ARG A 41 26.89 3.28 15.80
CA ARG A 41 25.83 3.29 16.82
C ARG A 41 24.72 4.29 16.50
N ARG A 42 25.07 5.49 16.03
CA ARG A 42 24.08 6.50 15.59
C ARG A 42 23.22 5.96 14.46
N ARG A 43 23.83 5.28 13.49
CA ARG A 43 23.14 4.68 12.34
C ARG A 43 22.18 3.59 12.73
N VAL A 44 22.65 2.64 13.56
CA VAL A 44 21.79 1.58 14.10
C VAL A 44 20.62 2.16 14.87
N TRP A 45 20.86 3.13 15.76
CA TRP A 45 19.79 3.77 16.52
C TRP A 45 18.79 4.48 15.61
N CYS A 46 19.29 5.19 14.60
CA CYS A 46 18.48 5.93 13.64
C CYS A 46 17.61 5.01 12.76
N ILE A 47 18.12 3.84 12.37
CA ILE A 47 17.34 2.79 11.70
C ILE A 47 16.26 2.26 12.65
N LEU A 48 16.62 1.88 13.88
CA LEU A 48 15.65 1.39 14.87
C LEU A 48 14.54 2.41 15.13
N TYR A 49 14.90 3.70 15.21
CA TYR A 49 13.96 4.81 15.36
C TYR A 49 12.98 4.91 14.20
N ALA A 50 13.48 4.84 12.96
CA ALA A 50 12.63 4.90 11.78
C ALA A 50 11.68 3.69 11.68
N TRP A 51 12.19 2.50 12.00
CA TRP A 51 11.38 1.27 12.00
C TRP A 51 10.33 1.24 13.11
N ASP A 52 10.67 1.72 14.32
CA ASP A 52 9.71 1.84 15.42
C ASP A 52 8.56 2.75 15.00
N TRP A 53 8.90 3.89 14.40
CA TRP A 53 7.91 4.82 13.90
C TRP A 53 7.01 4.20 12.82
N GLN A 54 7.61 3.57 11.81
CA GLN A 54 6.86 2.97 10.70
C GLN A 54 5.94 1.83 11.18
N MET A 55 6.45 0.92 12.00
CA MET A 55 5.67 -0.24 12.46
C MET A 55 4.60 0.13 13.48
N SER A 56 4.88 1.12 14.36
CA SER A 56 3.89 1.65 15.30
C SER A 56 2.69 2.20 14.58
N LEU A 57 2.93 3.01 13.55
CA LEU A 57 1.85 3.62 12.78
C LEU A 57 1.08 2.61 11.95
N LEU A 58 1.78 1.64 11.37
CA LEU A 58 1.15 0.58 10.60
C LEU A 58 0.23 -0.30 11.46
N LEU A 59 0.65 -0.61 12.69
CA LEU A 59 -0.10 -1.45 13.63
C LEU A 59 -1.03 -0.65 14.56
N SER A 60 -1.10 0.68 14.40
CA SER A 60 -1.78 1.60 15.34
C SER A 60 -1.39 1.39 16.81
N ARG A 61 -0.10 1.16 17.07
CA ARG A 61 0.49 0.94 18.41
C ARG A 61 1.26 2.17 18.90
N PRO A 62 1.43 2.34 20.23
CA PRO A 62 2.36 3.34 20.76
C PRO A 62 3.80 3.04 20.34
N PHE A 63 4.59 4.08 20.10
CA PHE A 63 6.03 3.98 19.88
C PHE A 63 6.73 3.30 21.07
N ILE A 64 7.70 2.43 20.77
CA ILE A 64 8.54 1.77 21.78
C ILE A 64 9.57 2.77 22.33
N ILE A 65 10.11 3.62 21.45
CA ILE A 65 11.09 4.65 21.78
C ILE A 65 10.36 5.88 22.28
N ASN A 66 10.77 6.36 23.46
CA ASN A 66 10.29 7.60 24.03
C ASN A 66 11.34 8.70 23.84
N ASP A 67 11.02 9.67 22.98
CA ASP A 67 11.89 10.79 22.62
C ASP A 67 12.40 11.58 23.83
N ASN A 68 11.60 11.69 24.90
CA ASN A 68 11.98 12.46 26.10
C ASN A 68 13.22 11.88 26.81
N TYR A 69 13.54 10.61 26.58
CA TYR A 69 14.70 9.93 27.16
C TYR A 69 15.86 9.78 26.18
N CYS A 70 15.71 10.31 24.97
CA CYS A 70 16.70 10.22 23.91
C CYS A 70 17.51 11.52 23.81
N SER A 71 18.82 11.39 23.71
CA SER A 71 19.73 12.53 23.48
C SER A 71 20.73 12.23 22.36
N PHE A 72 20.32 11.38 21.42
CA PHE A 72 21.16 10.94 20.32
C PHE A 72 21.42 12.08 19.32
N GLU A 73 22.59 12.03 18.69
CA GLU A 73 22.94 12.89 17.57
C GLU A 73 22.66 12.14 16.27
N LEU A 74 22.16 12.84 15.27
CA LEU A 74 21.95 12.27 13.94
C LEU A 74 23.29 11.77 13.35
N PRO A 75 23.27 10.67 12.57
CA PRO A 75 24.44 10.22 11.83
C PRO A 75 24.98 11.33 10.92
N ASN A 76 26.30 11.32 10.66
CA ASN A 76 26.85 12.20 9.64
C ASN A 76 26.34 11.75 8.26
N LEU A 77 25.53 12.60 7.62
CA LEU A 77 24.82 12.44 6.33
C LEU A 77 25.68 12.02 5.12
N ARG A 78 26.95 11.69 5.28
CA ARG A 78 27.82 11.30 4.16
C ARG A 78 27.42 9.97 3.53
N LEU A 79 26.62 9.13 4.21
CA LEU A 79 26.30 7.77 3.72
C LEU A 79 24.86 7.28 3.95
N GLU A 80 23.98 7.97 4.69
CA GLU A 80 22.65 7.44 5.05
C GLU A 80 21.51 8.47 4.95
N GLY A 81 20.31 7.95 4.71
CA GLY A 81 19.17 8.66 4.14
C GLY A 81 18.48 9.69 5.04
N PRO A 82 17.71 10.62 4.46
CA PRO A 82 17.12 11.76 5.16
C PRO A 82 15.90 11.42 6.05
N GLU A 83 15.48 10.16 6.17
CA GLU A 83 14.27 9.70 6.88
C GLU A 83 14.26 10.08 8.37
N CYS A 84 15.36 9.79 9.07
CA CYS A 84 15.50 9.97 10.51
C CYS A 84 15.48 11.45 10.95
N GLN A 85 15.89 12.36 10.05
CA GLN A 85 15.79 13.81 10.27
C GLN A 85 14.35 14.32 10.20
N MET A 86 13.51 13.67 9.40
CA MET A 86 12.09 14.00 9.32
C MET A 86 11.35 13.46 10.55
N ILE A 87 11.56 12.18 10.86
CA ILE A 87 10.79 11.48 11.90
C ILE A 87 10.97 12.15 13.26
N SER A 88 12.19 12.56 13.61
CA SER A 88 12.49 13.30 14.86
C SER A 88 11.81 14.67 14.98
N LYS A 89 11.25 15.21 13.89
CA LYS A 89 10.59 16.53 13.86
C LYS A 89 9.07 16.43 13.73
N ILE A 90 8.53 15.25 13.50
CA ILE A 90 7.09 15.02 13.36
C ILE A 90 6.50 14.84 14.78
N PRO A 91 5.77 15.82 15.32
CA PRO A 91 5.29 15.73 16.70
C PRO A 91 4.13 14.73 16.80
N GLY A 92 4.23 13.78 17.73
CA GLY A 92 3.06 13.14 18.38
C GLY A 92 1.98 12.59 17.45
N VAL A 93 2.35 11.91 16.36
CA VAL A 93 1.40 11.18 15.50
C VAL A 93 1.01 9.88 16.19
N VAL A 94 0.27 9.98 17.29
CA VAL A 94 -0.33 8.85 18.00
C VAL A 94 -1.80 9.16 18.22
N GLY A 95 -2.66 8.56 17.38
CA GLY A 95 -4.02 8.14 17.71
C GLY A 95 -5.04 9.16 18.25
N GLY A 96 -4.81 10.46 18.12
CA GLY A 96 -5.74 11.50 18.59
C GLY A 96 -6.50 12.21 17.47
N ILE A 97 -7.66 12.79 17.79
CA ILE A 97 -8.32 13.81 16.95
C ILE A 97 -7.34 14.98 16.81
N LEU A 98 -6.72 15.12 15.65
CA LEU A 98 -5.70 16.15 15.41
C LEU A 98 -6.37 17.47 15.06
N SER A 99 -5.90 18.54 15.69
CA SER A 99 -6.34 19.89 15.37
C SER A 99 -5.85 20.30 13.97
N PRO A 100 -6.54 21.21 13.28
CA PRO A 100 -6.11 21.72 11.97
C PRO A 100 -4.71 22.31 11.96
N SER A 101 -4.36 23.00 13.05
CA SER A 101 -3.03 23.55 13.24
C SER A 101 -1.94 22.47 13.23
N GLN A 102 -2.22 21.28 13.78
CA GLN A 102 -1.27 20.17 13.76
C GLN A 102 -1.14 19.57 12.36
N ALA A 103 -2.26 19.38 11.64
CA ALA A 103 -2.21 18.88 10.26
C ALA A 103 -1.41 19.82 9.33
N VAL A 104 -1.63 21.13 9.45
CA VAL A 104 -0.87 22.15 8.70
C VAL A 104 0.61 22.16 9.10
N ALA A 105 0.91 22.04 10.39
CA ALA A 105 2.30 22.00 10.86
C ALA A 105 3.06 20.76 10.32
N ILE A 106 2.41 19.59 10.34
CA ILE A 106 2.95 18.35 9.76
C ILE A 106 3.23 18.55 8.27
N GLN A 107 2.25 19.06 7.51
CA GLN A 107 2.44 19.35 6.09
C GLN A 107 3.66 20.25 5.85
N GLN A 108 3.75 21.38 6.56
CA GLN A 108 4.85 22.33 6.36
C GLN A 108 6.20 21.71 6.70
N GLU A 109 6.29 20.86 7.73
CA GLU A 109 7.53 20.16 8.07
C GLU A 109 7.91 19.14 6.99
N THR A 110 6.95 18.33 6.52
CA THR A 110 7.18 17.36 5.45
C THR A 110 7.60 18.03 4.14
N GLU A 111 6.98 19.15 3.76
CA GLU A 111 7.34 19.90 2.56
C GLU A 111 8.74 20.53 2.68
N ARG A 112 9.08 21.10 3.85
CA ARG A 112 10.42 21.60 4.13
C ARG A 112 11.46 20.48 4.07
N TRP A 113 11.11 19.29 4.54
CA TRP A 113 11.95 18.11 4.43
C TRP A 113 12.15 17.69 2.97
N PHE A 114 11.08 17.57 2.17
CA PHE A 114 11.17 17.27 0.73
C PHE A 114 12.05 18.27 -0.01
N ALA A 115 11.93 19.56 0.30
CA ALA A 115 12.76 20.61 -0.30
C ALA A 115 14.24 20.52 0.12
N SER A 116 14.53 19.94 1.28
CA SER A 116 15.91 19.73 1.77
C SER A 116 16.59 18.48 1.19
N LEU A 117 15.82 17.60 0.53
CA LEU A 117 16.37 16.38 -0.06
C LEU A 117 17.38 16.71 -1.16
N PRO A 118 18.51 15.97 -1.23
CA PRO A 118 19.38 15.99 -2.40
C PRO A 118 18.60 15.72 -3.69
N SER A 119 19.01 16.32 -4.81
CA SER A 119 18.33 16.17 -6.10
C SER A 119 18.18 14.71 -6.54
N ILE A 120 19.12 13.83 -6.19
CA ILE A 120 19.04 12.38 -6.46
C ILE A 120 17.84 11.71 -5.78
N PHE A 121 17.35 12.29 -4.69
CA PHE A 121 16.18 11.84 -3.95
C PHE A 121 14.95 12.73 -4.15
N SER A 122 14.98 13.80 -4.95
CA SER A 122 13.82 14.67 -5.20
C SER A 122 12.82 14.04 -6.18
N LEU A 123 11.51 14.25 -5.99
CA LEU A 123 10.51 13.93 -7.02
C LEU A 123 10.25 15.06 -8.03
N THR A 124 10.45 16.32 -7.64
CA THR A 124 10.12 17.47 -8.52
C THR A 124 11.19 17.72 -9.57
N SER A 125 12.47 17.51 -9.23
CA SER A 125 13.59 17.67 -10.15
C SER A 125 14.67 16.61 -9.87
N PRO A 126 14.38 15.32 -10.13
CA PRO A 126 15.30 14.23 -9.83
C PRO A 126 16.58 14.32 -10.66
N ASP A 127 17.74 14.12 -10.01
CA ASP A 127 18.96 13.76 -10.71
C ASP A 127 18.96 12.26 -11.00
N THR A 128 18.67 11.91 -12.26
CA THR A 128 18.47 10.52 -12.71
C THR A 128 19.73 9.87 -13.28
N ARG A 129 20.89 10.56 -13.25
CA ARG A 129 22.15 10.09 -13.86
C ARG A 129 22.58 8.69 -13.40
N TRP A 130 22.17 8.28 -12.21
CA TRP A 130 22.58 7.04 -11.57
C TRP A 130 21.49 5.97 -11.54
N ASP A 131 20.27 6.28 -11.99
CA ASP A 131 19.09 5.42 -11.81
C ASP A 131 19.27 4.06 -12.49
N THR A 132 19.94 4.02 -13.64
CA THR A 132 20.21 2.78 -14.41
C THR A 132 21.34 1.94 -13.83
N ALA A 133 22.31 2.57 -13.15
CA ALA A 133 23.43 1.89 -12.54
C ALA A 133 23.07 1.36 -11.14
N HIS A 134 22.12 2.00 -10.46
CA HIS A 134 21.85 1.82 -9.04
C HIS A 134 20.34 1.81 -8.75
N ASN A 135 19.68 0.68 -9.03
CA ASN A 135 18.22 0.53 -8.86
C ASN A 135 17.71 0.84 -7.44
N TYR A 136 18.56 0.70 -6.41
CA TYR A 136 18.19 1.03 -5.02
C TYR A 136 17.89 2.53 -4.84
N ILE A 137 18.41 3.40 -5.69
CA ILE A 137 18.16 4.85 -5.66
C ILE A 137 16.68 5.13 -5.97
N LEU A 138 16.12 4.46 -6.98
CA LEU A 138 14.70 4.60 -7.33
C LEU A 138 13.79 4.14 -6.18
N VAL A 139 14.15 3.02 -5.56
CA VAL A 139 13.43 2.48 -4.40
C VAL A 139 13.53 3.45 -3.23
N GLN A 140 14.71 3.96 -2.88
CA GLN A 140 14.87 4.93 -1.80
C GLN A 140 14.15 6.24 -2.07
N ARG A 141 14.30 6.81 -3.28
CA ARG A 141 13.60 8.03 -3.70
C ARG A 141 12.10 7.91 -3.49
N SER A 142 11.51 6.81 -3.93
CA SER A 142 10.07 6.55 -3.77
C SER A 142 9.68 6.26 -2.32
N THR A 143 10.46 5.46 -1.57
CA THR A 143 10.21 5.20 -0.13
C THR A 143 10.11 6.49 0.67
N LEU A 144 11.06 7.41 0.48
CA LEU A 144 11.07 8.70 1.17
C LEU A 144 9.76 9.47 0.99
N HIS A 145 9.23 9.48 -0.23
CA HIS A 145 8.01 10.21 -0.56
C HIS A 145 6.76 9.47 -0.11
N VAL A 146 6.74 8.14 -0.18
CA VAL A 146 5.65 7.32 0.40
C VAL A 146 5.55 7.61 1.90
N ILE A 147 6.67 7.59 2.62
CA ILE A 147 6.69 7.90 4.07
C ILE A 147 6.19 9.33 4.29
N GLY A 148 6.74 10.34 3.61
CA GLY A 148 6.33 11.73 3.80
C GLY A 148 4.84 11.95 3.57
N TYR A 149 4.28 11.45 2.46
CA TYR A 149 2.84 11.58 2.20
C TYR A 149 1.97 10.72 3.13
N MET A 150 2.47 9.57 3.60
CA MET A 150 1.79 8.79 4.64
C MET A 150 1.67 9.60 5.93
N VAL A 151 2.75 10.24 6.39
CA VAL A 151 2.74 11.12 7.58
C VAL A 151 1.68 12.19 7.43
N MET A 152 1.63 12.84 6.27
CA MET A 152 0.68 13.92 5.99
C MET A 152 -0.77 13.43 5.96
N LEU A 153 -1.02 12.23 5.42
CA LEU A 153 -2.37 11.69 5.28
C LEU A 153 -2.95 11.16 6.59
N LEU A 154 -2.15 10.53 7.45
CA LEU A 154 -2.60 9.96 8.73
C LEU A 154 -3.54 10.88 9.54
N PRO A 155 -3.19 12.15 9.85
CA PRO A 155 -4.07 13.07 10.56
C PRO A 155 -5.33 13.47 9.76
N LEU A 156 -5.26 13.38 8.44
CA LEU A 156 -6.28 13.86 7.52
C LEU A 156 -7.31 12.78 7.14
N LYS A 157 -7.07 11.51 7.50
CA LYS A 157 -7.95 10.37 7.19
C LYS A 157 -9.41 10.63 7.60
N GLN A 158 -9.65 11.21 8.77
CA GLN A 158 -11.00 11.55 9.25
C GLN A 158 -11.74 12.59 8.38
N CYS A 159 -11.01 13.39 7.59
CA CYS A 159 -11.63 14.34 6.66
C CYS A 159 -12.17 13.64 5.40
N LEU A 160 -11.85 12.36 5.20
CA LEU A 160 -12.29 11.53 4.09
C LEU A 160 -13.44 10.60 4.45
N THR A 161 -13.77 10.43 5.74
CA THR A 161 -14.73 9.39 6.17
C THR A 161 -16.00 9.94 6.80
N LYS A 162 -16.10 11.25 7.07
CA LYS A 162 -17.32 11.83 7.64
C LYS A 162 -18.31 12.24 6.56
N THR A 163 -19.58 11.89 6.72
CA THR A 163 -20.68 12.54 5.98
C THR A 163 -20.73 14.01 6.39
N MET A 164 -20.38 14.91 5.47
CA MET A 164 -20.39 16.36 5.74
C MET A 164 -21.65 16.98 5.16
N ASP A 165 -22.45 17.63 5.99
CA ASP A 165 -23.57 18.44 5.51
C ASP A 165 -23.03 19.56 4.58
N ALA A 166 -23.72 19.76 3.46
CA ALA A 166 -23.33 20.68 2.40
C ALA A 166 -23.24 22.14 2.91
N ASP A 167 -23.98 22.45 3.97
CA ASP A 167 -24.08 23.81 4.53
C ASP A 167 -23.40 23.97 5.90
N ALA A 168 -22.93 22.88 6.52
CA ALA A 168 -22.20 22.95 7.77
C ALA A 168 -20.77 23.48 7.56
N ILE A 169 -20.38 24.46 8.37
CA ILE A 169 -19.00 24.94 8.49
C ILE A 169 -18.31 24.02 9.49
N SER A 170 -17.46 23.12 8.98
CA SER A 170 -16.61 22.27 9.80
C SER A 170 -15.16 22.47 9.43
N ILE A 171 -14.31 22.26 10.43
CA ILE A 171 -12.86 22.26 10.28
C ILE A 171 -12.43 21.19 9.25
N GLU A 172 -13.02 20.01 9.32
CA GLU A 172 -12.67 18.87 8.49
C GLU A 172 -12.98 19.15 7.01
N LYS A 173 -14.07 19.87 6.73
CA LYS A 173 -14.42 20.31 5.36
C LYS A 173 -13.38 21.26 4.79
N SER A 174 -12.80 22.14 5.63
CA SER A 174 -11.72 23.03 5.18
C SER A 174 -10.42 22.29 4.86
N LEU A 175 -10.20 21.13 5.48
CA LEU A 175 -9.02 20.28 5.28
C LEU A 175 -9.23 19.16 4.25
N GLN A 176 -10.47 18.87 3.85
CA GLN A 176 -10.77 17.82 2.88
C GLN A 176 -10.00 17.98 1.55
N PRO A 177 -9.86 19.18 0.94
CA PRO A 177 -9.06 19.33 -0.27
C PRO A 177 -7.60 18.90 -0.07
N MET A 178 -7.02 19.24 1.09
CA MET A 178 -5.66 18.84 1.47
C MET A 178 -5.56 17.32 1.65
N ALA A 179 -6.57 16.70 2.27
CA ALA A 179 -6.64 15.26 2.44
C ALA A 179 -6.68 14.52 1.10
N VAL A 180 -7.51 14.99 0.16
CA VAL A 180 -7.63 14.41 -1.18
C VAL A 180 -6.34 14.60 -1.99
N ASP A 181 -5.76 15.81 -2.01
CA ASP A 181 -4.50 16.05 -2.70
C ASP A 181 -3.36 15.18 -2.14
N CYS A 182 -3.31 15.01 -0.82
CA CYS A 182 -2.33 14.15 -0.16
C CYS A 182 -2.56 12.67 -0.50
N ALA A 183 -3.80 12.19 -0.47
CA ALA A 183 -4.15 10.83 -0.83
C ALA A 183 -3.81 10.51 -2.28
N LEU A 184 -4.11 11.41 -3.22
CA LEU A 184 -3.76 11.25 -4.63
C LEU A 184 -2.25 11.15 -4.84
N LYS A 185 -1.47 12.03 -4.19
CA LYS A 185 0.00 11.99 -4.24
C LYS A 185 0.55 10.70 -3.64
N LEU A 186 0.04 10.28 -2.47
CA LEU A 186 0.45 9.05 -1.80
C LEU A 186 0.17 7.82 -2.68
N LEU A 187 -1.00 7.79 -3.31
CA LEU A 187 -1.39 6.71 -4.21
C LEU A 187 -0.47 6.63 -5.43
N GLU A 188 -0.17 7.78 -6.05
CA GLU A 188 0.77 7.87 -7.17
C GLU A 188 2.16 7.36 -6.81
N VAL A 189 2.77 7.89 -5.73
CA VAL A 189 4.13 7.47 -5.35
C VAL A 189 4.19 6.02 -4.87
N SER A 190 3.13 5.50 -4.26
CA SER A 190 3.06 4.10 -3.82
C SER A 190 3.01 3.14 -5.00
N ARG A 191 2.30 3.51 -6.09
CA ARG A 191 2.28 2.76 -7.35
C ARG A 191 3.65 2.78 -8.03
N GLN A 192 4.31 3.94 -8.08
CA GLN A 192 5.68 4.04 -8.60
C GLN A 192 6.64 3.17 -7.77
N HIS A 193 6.54 3.23 -6.44
CA HIS A 193 7.34 2.40 -5.54
C HIS A 193 7.16 0.90 -5.83
N LEU A 194 5.91 0.44 -6.00
CA LEU A 194 5.62 -0.95 -6.37
C LEU A 194 6.27 -1.34 -7.71
N SER A 195 6.31 -0.44 -8.69
CA SER A 195 6.91 -0.71 -10.02
C SER A 195 8.44 -0.88 -9.99
N TYR A 196 9.13 -0.29 -9.00
CA TYR A 196 10.58 -0.40 -8.85
C TYR A 196 11.02 -1.68 -8.11
N LEU A 197 10.09 -2.38 -7.46
CA LEU A 197 10.38 -3.59 -6.70
C LEU A 197 10.34 -4.83 -7.60
N PRO A 198 11.41 -5.64 -7.65
CA PRO A 198 11.40 -6.86 -8.47
C PRO A 198 10.45 -7.92 -7.87
N PRO A 199 9.81 -8.76 -8.70
CA PRO A 199 8.83 -9.78 -8.28
C PRO A 199 9.34 -10.77 -7.20
N ARG A 200 10.67 -10.90 -7.05
CA ARG A 200 11.33 -11.87 -6.18
C ARG A 200 11.72 -11.31 -4.81
N ASN A 201 11.70 -9.98 -4.62
CA ASN A 201 12.03 -9.37 -3.33
C ASN A 201 10.78 -9.35 -2.45
N MET A 202 10.63 -10.37 -1.62
CA MET A 202 9.52 -10.68 -0.72
C MET A 202 9.23 -9.66 0.41
N ASN A 203 9.45 -8.35 0.22
CA ASN A 203 9.08 -7.30 1.18
C ASN A 203 7.76 -6.58 0.75
N PHE A 204 6.82 -7.36 0.20
CA PHE A 204 5.69 -6.95 -0.64
C PHE A 204 4.48 -6.37 0.09
N HIS A 205 4.60 -5.99 1.37
CA HIS A 205 3.42 -5.61 2.14
C HIS A 205 3.19 -4.11 2.16
N PHE A 206 4.25 -3.31 2.28
CA PHE A 206 4.11 -1.87 2.45
C PHE A 206 3.48 -1.19 1.23
N ALA A 207 4.02 -1.37 0.01
CA ALA A 207 3.49 -0.69 -1.17
C ALA A 207 2.04 -1.07 -1.49
N PRO A 208 1.68 -2.38 -1.58
CA PRO A 208 0.29 -2.78 -1.83
C PRO A 208 -0.66 -2.33 -0.72
N PHE A 209 -0.23 -2.37 0.54
CA PHE A 209 -1.02 -1.85 1.65
C PHE A 209 -1.26 -0.35 1.51
N MET A 210 -0.23 0.45 1.23
CA MET A 210 -0.38 1.90 1.05
C MET A 210 -1.30 2.25 -0.13
N ILE A 211 -1.22 1.50 -1.24
CA ILE A 211 -2.14 1.65 -2.39
C ILE A 211 -3.58 1.35 -1.94
N PHE A 212 -3.78 0.23 -1.25
CA PHE A 212 -5.09 -0.22 -0.78
C PHE A 212 -5.71 0.74 0.22
N ASP A 213 -5.02 1.02 1.33
CA ASP A 213 -5.50 1.86 2.43
C ASP A 213 -5.88 3.24 1.90
N THR A 214 -5.00 3.87 1.13
CA THR A 214 -5.26 5.19 0.53
C THR A 214 -6.48 5.17 -0.40
N ALA A 215 -6.59 4.15 -1.27
CA ALA A 215 -7.72 4.04 -2.18
C ALA A 215 -9.04 3.71 -1.44
N ALA A 216 -8.99 2.95 -0.34
CA ALA A 216 -10.15 2.66 0.50
C ALA A 216 -10.69 3.94 1.16
N PHE A 217 -9.81 4.83 1.66
CA PHE A 217 -10.21 6.14 2.17
C PHE A 217 -10.80 7.04 1.07
N LEU A 218 -10.27 7.00 -0.15
CA LEU A 218 -10.88 7.71 -1.29
C LEU A 218 -12.26 7.13 -1.67
N CYS A 219 -12.44 5.80 -1.62
CA CYS A 219 -13.74 5.16 -1.79
C CYS A 219 -14.74 5.64 -0.74
N SER A 220 -14.32 5.68 0.54
CA SER A 220 -15.15 6.21 1.63
C SER A 220 -15.53 7.68 1.38
N ALA A 221 -14.60 8.53 0.98
CA ALA A 221 -14.89 9.93 0.65
C ALA A 221 -15.93 10.07 -0.47
N ILE A 222 -15.88 9.20 -1.47
CA ILE A 222 -16.84 9.20 -2.58
C ILE A 222 -18.22 8.68 -2.14
N LEU A 223 -18.26 7.66 -1.27
CA LEU A 223 -19.50 7.09 -0.72
C LEU A 223 -20.24 8.10 0.17
N HIS A 224 -19.49 8.87 0.98
CA HIS A 224 -20.04 9.93 1.83
C HIS A 224 -20.43 11.20 1.07
N ASP A 225 -19.90 11.40 -0.14
CA ASP A 225 -20.18 12.56 -1.00
C ASP A 225 -21.52 12.44 -1.75
N SER A 226 -22.62 12.44 -1.01
CA SER A 226 -24.00 12.42 -1.56
C SER A 226 -24.29 13.60 -2.50
N SER A 227 -23.62 14.74 -2.28
CA SER A 227 -23.79 15.95 -3.08
C SER A 227 -22.94 15.98 -4.35
N ARG A 228 -22.02 15.02 -4.53
CA ARG A 228 -21.08 14.94 -5.68
C ARG A 228 -20.21 16.17 -5.83
N ARG A 229 -19.77 16.77 -4.72
CA ARG A 229 -18.97 18.00 -4.67
C ARG A 229 -17.57 17.77 -4.10
N LEU A 230 -17.16 16.51 -3.93
CA LEU A 230 -15.80 16.17 -3.49
C LEU A 230 -14.77 16.87 -4.38
N TYR A 231 -13.82 17.54 -3.73
CA TYR A 231 -12.71 18.19 -4.42
C TYR A 231 -11.92 17.17 -5.26
N GLN A 232 -11.65 17.49 -6.53
CA GLN A 232 -10.98 16.59 -7.48
C GLN A 232 -11.59 15.18 -7.59
N ARG A 233 -12.92 15.04 -7.42
CA ARG A 233 -13.64 13.76 -7.49
C ARG A 233 -13.23 12.88 -8.67
N ASP A 234 -13.14 13.46 -9.87
CA ASP A 234 -12.75 12.74 -11.09
C ASP A 234 -11.36 12.10 -10.97
N ARG A 235 -10.38 12.83 -10.41
CA ARG A 235 -9.02 12.31 -10.18
C ARG A 235 -9.01 11.25 -9.08
N ALA A 236 -9.84 11.40 -8.05
CA ALA A 236 -9.99 10.38 -7.01
C ALA A 236 -10.51 9.05 -7.59
N ILE A 237 -11.51 9.13 -8.47
CA ILE A 237 -12.10 7.97 -9.16
C ILE A 237 -11.08 7.31 -10.10
N GLU A 238 -10.38 8.11 -10.90
CA GLU A 238 -9.28 7.63 -11.75
C GLU A 238 -8.18 6.96 -10.91
N GLY A 239 -7.77 7.60 -9.81
CA GLY A 239 -6.79 7.06 -8.87
C GLY A 239 -7.20 5.69 -8.31
N ILE A 240 -8.46 5.51 -7.90
CA ILE A 240 -8.98 4.23 -7.43
C ILE A 240 -8.92 3.16 -8.53
N GLY A 241 -9.28 3.49 -9.77
CA GLY A 241 -9.16 2.57 -10.91
C GLY A 241 -7.71 2.12 -11.14
N LEU A 242 -6.77 3.08 -11.10
CA LEU A 242 -5.34 2.82 -11.22
C LEU A 242 -4.77 1.99 -10.05
N ALA A 243 -5.33 2.15 -8.85
CA ALA A 243 -5.00 1.34 -7.68
C ALA A 243 -5.44 -0.11 -7.86
N LEU A 244 -6.68 -0.33 -8.32
CA LEU A 244 -7.22 -1.65 -8.66
C LEU A 244 -6.38 -2.34 -9.72
N GLU A 245 -5.99 -1.63 -10.78
CA GLU A 245 -5.11 -2.18 -11.81
C GLU A 245 -3.77 -2.64 -11.21
N SER A 246 -3.15 -1.81 -10.39
CA SER A 246 -1.82 -2.09 -9.81
C SER A 246 -1.86 -3.29 -8.88
N LEU A 247 -2.87 -3.36 -7.99
CA LEU A 247 -3.08 -4.49 -7.08
C LEU A 247 -3.47 -5.76 -7.85
N GLY A 248 -4.26 -5.63 -8.91
CA GLY A 248 -4.64 -6.73 -9.79
C GLY A 248 -3.43 -7.34 -10.49
N GLN A 249 -2.52 -6.52 -11.01
CA GLN A 249 -1.28 -6.98 -11.64
C GLN A 249 -0.36 -7.70 -10.64
N SER A 250 -0.23 -7.19 -9.41
CA SER A 250 0.62 -7.81 -8.37
C SER A 250 -0.03 -8.99 -7.64
N SER A 251 -1.35 -9.18 -7.76
CA SER A 251 -2.10 -10.25 -7.08
C SER A 251 -1.58 -11.66 -7.39
N ARG A 252 -1.06 -11.89 -8.60
CA ARG A 252 -0.50 -13.18 -9.05
C ARG A 252 0.72 -13.63 -8.24
N HIS A 253 1.37 -12.69 -7.58
CA HIS A 253 2.63 -12.90 -6.88
C HIS A 253 2.56 -12.54 -5.39
N SER A 254 1.46 -11.95 -4.92
CA SER A 254 1.30 -11.48 -3.54
C SER A 254 -0.11 -11.75 -3.02
N LYS A 255 -0.21 -12.60 -1.98
CA LYS A 255 -1.47 -12.86 -1.25
C LYS A 255 -2.08 -11.56 -0.71
N THR A 256 -1.26 -10.69 -0.13
CA THR A 256 -1.70 -9.37 0.37
C THR A 256 -2.28 -8.51 -0.74
N SER A 257 -1.63 -8.46 -1.91
CA SER A 257 -2.17 -7.72 -3.06
C SER A 257 -3.50 -8.30 -3.54
N ALA A 258 -3.65 -9.63 -3.58
CA ALA A 258 -4.89 -10.29 -3.95
C ALA A 258 -6.04 -9.99 -2.97
N LEU A 259 -5.77 -10.01 -1.66
CA LEU A 259 -6.75 -9.64 -0.63
C LEU A 259 -7.15 -8.15 -0.74
N CYS A 260 -6.15 -7.26 -0.80
CA CYS A 260 -6.34 -5.82 -0.98
C CYS A 260 -7.18 -5.51 -2.22
N TYR A 261 -6.88 -6.15 -3.36
CA TYR A 261 -7.64 -6.02 -4.60
C TYR A 261 -9.10 -6.41 -4.40
N ARG A 262 -9.37 -7.58 -3.79
CA ARG A 262 -10.74 -8.06 -3.56
C ARG A 262 -11.57 -7.11 -2.71
N ILE A 263 -11.00 -6.58 -1.63
CA ILE A 263 -11.69 -5.65 -0.74
C ILE A 263 -11.95 -4.33 -1.47
N LEU A 264 -10.91 -3.76 -2.10
CA LEU A 264 -11.04 -2.50 -2.84
C LEU A 264 -12.03 -2.61 -4.00
N PHE A 265 -12.06 -3.74 -4.70
CA PHE A 265 -12.98 -3.99 -5.78
C PHE A 265 -14.43 -3.94 -5.30
N LYS A 266 -14.76 -4.58 -4.17
CA LYS A 266 -16.10 -4.50 -3.57
C LYS A 266 -16.47 -3.08 -3.13
N LEU A 267 -15.56 -2.38 -2.46
CA LEU A 267 -15.74 -0.98 -2.06
C LEU A 267 -16.04 -0.11 -3.29
N SER A 268 -15.25 -0.26 -4.34
CA SER A 268 -15.39 0.53 -5.56
C SER A 268 -16.72 0.29 -6.26
N ASN A 269 -17.19 -0.96 -6.34
CA ASN A 269 -18.48 -1.30 -6.94
C ASN A 269 -19.69 -0.80 -6.13
N SER A 270 -19.49 -0.48 -4.85
CA SER A 270 -20.53 0.08 -4.01
C SER A 270 -20.72 1.58 -4.25
N MET A 271 -19.79 2.24 -4.94
CA MET A 271 -19.87 3.67 -5.26
C MET A 271 -20.92 3.95 -6.33
N VAL A 272 -21.75 4.96 -6.10
CA VAL A 272 -22.72 5.44 -7.09
C VAL A 272 -22.02 6.36 -8.11
N LEU A 273 -21.54 5.77 -9.20
CA LEU A 273 -20.82 6.47 -10.27
C LEU A 273 -21.69 6.70 -11.51
N SER A 274 -21.51 7.86 -12.16
CA SER A 274 -22.07 8.16 -13.48
C SER A 274 -21.42 7.30 -14.57
N PRO A 275 -22.06 7.17 -15.75
CA PRO A 275 -21.47 6.44 -16.87
C PRO A 275 -20.09 6.97 -17.32
N ALA A 276 -19.84 8.28 -17.17
CA ALA A 276 -18.55 8.87 -17.49
C ALA A 276 -17.48 8.47 -16.46
N GLU A 277 -17.77 8.59 -15.18
CA GLU A 277 -16.88 8.18 -14.09
C GLU A 277 -16.59 6.68 -14.10
N LYS A 278 -17.57 5.84 -14.46
CA LYS A 278 -17.35 4.39 -14.61
C LYS A 278 -16.29 4.07 -15.67
N ARG A 279 -16.27 4.82 -16.79
CA ARG A 279 -15.22 4.68 -17.81
C ARG A 279 -13.86 5.13 -17.29
N MET A 280 -13.82 6.19 -16.48
CA MET A 280 -12.57 6.70 -15.89
C MET A 280 -11.96 5.74 -14.86
N ALA A 281 -12.80 5.09 -14.05
CA ALA A 281 -12.37 4.05 -13.11
C ALA A 281 -11.91 2.75 -13.79
N GLY A 282 -12.00 2.64 -15.13
CA GLY A 282 -11.58 1.46 -15.87
C GLY A 282 -12.53 0.27 -15.75
N TYR A 283 -13.80 0.47 -15.35
CA TYR A 283 -14.80 -0.59 -15.41
C TYR A 283 -15.05 -0.99 -16.86
N LYS A 284 -14.67 -2.20 -17.23
CA LYS A 284 -15.06 -2.79 -18.52
C LYS A 284 -16.58 -2.97 -18.52
N SER A 285 -17.26 -2.45 -19.53
CA SER A 285 -18.68 -2.74 -19.72
C SER A 285 -18.83 -4.22 -20.09
N PRO A 286 -19.87 -4.93 -19.60
CA PRO A 286 -20.15 -6.31 -20.02
C PRO A 286 -20.32 -6.47 -21.54
N HIS A 287 -20.54 -5.37 -22.27
CA HIS A 287 -20.75 -5.39 -23.72
C HIS A 287 -19.49 -5.40 -24.59
N ASP A 288 -18.29 -5.18 -24.03
CA ASP A 288 -17.06 -5.06 -24.84
C ASP A 288 -16.40 -6.42 -25.17
N SER A 289 -16.97 -7.55 -24.71
CA SER A 289 -16.43 -8.90 -24.97
C SER A 289 -17.12 -9.68 -26.10
N ILE A 290 -18.11 -9.10 -26.80
CA ILE A 290 -18.74 -9.75 -27.97
C ILE A 290 -18.12 -9.21 -29.25
N GLY A 291 -16.84 -9.51 -29.45
CA GLY A 291 -16.08 -9.12 -30.62
C GLY A 291 -15.10 -10.21 -31.04
N GLY A 292 -15.56 -11.47 -31.06
CA GLY A 292 -14.77 -12.58 -31.58
C GLY A 292 -14.30 -12.30 -33.03
N PRO A 293 -13.11 -12.75 -33.45
CA PRO A 293 -12.62 -12.54 -34.80
C PRO A 293 -13.60 -13.14 -35.82
N ARG A 294 -14.08 -12.32 -36.76
CA ARG A 294 -14.87 -12.82 -37.89
C ARG A 294 -13.95 -13.64 -38.79
N THR A 295 -14.18 -14.95 -38.83
CA THR A 295 -13.65 -15.85 -39.85
C THR A 295 -14.19 -15.45 -41.23
N PRO A 296 -13.36 -15.25 -42.26
CA PRO A 296 -13.83 -15.18 -43.64
C PRO A 296 -14.16 -16.58 -44.17
N LEU A 297 -15.27 -16.65 -44.90
CA LEU A 297 -15.86 -17.82 -45.53
C LEU A 297 -14.98 -18.41 -46.65
N ASP A 298 -15.16 -19.72 -46.84
CA ASP A 298 -14.59 -20.64 -47.82
C ASP A 298 -14.24 -20.12 -49.23
N ASN A 299 -13.11 -20.62 -49.76
CA ASN A 299 -13.02 -21.09 -51.14
C ASN A 299 -12.20 -22.40 -51.16
N GLN A 300 -12.79 -23.41 -51.79
CA GLN A 300 -12.36 -24.81 -51.86
C GLN A 300 -11.49 -25.07 -53.14
N PRO A 301 -11.07 -26.30 -53.47
CA PRO A 301 -9.75 -26.89 -53.20
C PRO A 301 -8.92 -27.21 -54.47
N THR A 302 -7.62 -27.53 -54.32
CA THR A 302 -6.90 -28.35 -55.34
C THR A 302 -5.73 -29.16 -54.73
N GLU A 303 -5.97 -30.46 -54.61
CA GLU A 303 -5.10 -31.65 -54.79
C GLU A 303 -3.61 -31.67 -54.35
N SER A 304 -3.36 -32.34 -53.20
CA SER A 304 -2.53 -33.55 -52.94
C SER A 304 -1.07 -33.70 -53.47
N PRO A 305 -0.28 -34.73 -53.03
CA PRO A 305 -0.07 -35.33 -51.70
C PRO A 305 1.43 -35.57 -51.36
N THR A 306 1.83 -35.65 -50.08
CA THR A 306 2.89 -36.61 -49.67
C THR A 306 2.73 -37.01 -48.21
N SER A 307 3.09 -38.26 -47.94
CA SER A 307 2.62 -39.17 -46.92
C SER A 307 3.68 -39.51 -45.85
N VAL A 308 3.30 -39.45 -44.56
CA VAL A 308 3.66 -40.29 -43.36
C VAL A 308 5.15 -40.65 -43.04
N PRO A 309 5.52 -41.14 -41.83
CA PRO A 309 4.71 -41.51 -40.64
C PRO A 309 5.21 -41.04 -39.25
N VAL A 310 4.31 -41.32 -38.30
CA VAL A 310 4.41 -41.33 -36.82
C VAL A 310 5.25 -42.52 -36.33
N MET A 311 5.95 -42.33 -35.20
CA MET A 311 6.42 -43.37 -34.26
C MET A 311 6.67 -42.65 -32.93
N ASP A 312 5.74 -42.61 -31.97
CA ASP A 312 5.51 -43.59 -30.88
C ASP A 312 6.75 -44.34 -30.41
N ASP A 313 7.21 -44.01 -29.20
CA ASP A 313 7.96 -44.95 -28.36
C ASP A 313 7.75 -44.59 -26.89
N SER A 314 7.03 -45.48 -26.21
CA SER A 314 6.84 -45.54 -24.77
C SER A 314 7.92 -46.42 -24.14
N VAL A 315 8.65 -45.97 -23.11
CA VAL A 315 9.17 -46.88 -22.08
C VAL A 315 9.18 -46.23 -20.69
N HIS A 316 8.53 -46.96 -19.79
CA HIS A 316 8.42 -46.89 -18.33
C HIS A 316 9.66 -46.50 -17.52
N THR A 317 9.44 -45.85 -16.37
CA THR A 317 9.78 -46.47 -15.08
C THR A 317 9.00 -45.86 -13.92
N SER A 318 8.26 -46.73 -13.24
CA SER A 318 7.47 -46.49 -12.03
C SER A 318 8.35 -46.22 -10.80
N ARG A 319 7.89 -45.34 -9.92
CA ARG A 319 7.97 -45.56 -8.47
C ARG A 319 6.74 -44.96 -7.79
N GLN A 320 5.76 -45.84 -7.55
CA GLN A 320 4.67 -45.63 -6.61
C GLN A 320 5.22 -45.69 -5.18
N PHE A 321 4.90 -44.69 -4.37
CA PHE A 321 4.58 -44.89 -2.97
C PHE A 321 3.17 -44.34 -2.77
N GLY A 322 2.23 -45.25 -2.57
CA GLY A 322 0.87 -44.92 -2.17
C GLY A 322 0.77 -44.90 -0.66
N THR A 323 0.21 -43.83 -0.13
CA THR A 323 -0.64 -43.88 1.06
C THR A 323 -1.74 -42.86 0.85
N GLY A 324 -2.96 -43.36 0.66
CA GLY A 324 -4.13 -42.53 0.44
C GLY A 324 -4.58 -41.83 1.71
N MET A 325 -4.93 -40.56 1.57
CA MET A 325 -6.09 -39.98 2.23
C MET A 325 -6.83 -39.14 1.19
N SER A 326 -8.00 -39.65 0.80
CA SER A 326 -9.01 -38.96 0.01
C SER A 326 -9.77 -37.99 0.91
N GLY A 327 -9.96 -36.75 0.47
CA GLY A 327 -10.93 -35.81 1.04
C GLY A 327 -10.35 -34.44 1.37
N MET A 328 -10.03 -33.63 0.35
CA MET A 328 -10.05 -32.17 0.46
C MET A 328 -10.15 -31.60 -0.96
N ASP A 329 -11.33 -31.13 -1.34
CA ASP A 329 -11.54 -30.45 -2.61
C ASP A 329 -10.60 -29.25 -2.75
N GLY A 330 -10.04 -29.10 -3.94
CA GLY A 330 -8.91 -28.24 -4.23
C GLY A 330 -9.20 -26.76 -4.03
N PHE A 331 -8.55 -26.15 -3.04
CA PHE A 331 -8.37 -24.70 -2.99
C PHE A 331 -7.05 -24.36 -3.68
N ASN A 332 -7.12 -23.79 -4.88
CA ASN A 332 -5.95 -23.22 -5.56
C ASN A 332 -5.92 -21.70 -5.29
N PRO A 333 -5.07 -21.21 -4.37
CA PRO A 333 -5.02 -19.79 -4.01
C PRO A 333 -4.45 -18.88 -5.11
N PHE A 334 -4.05 -19.45 -6.25
CA PHE A 334 -3.51 -18.74 -7.42
C PHE A 334 -4.44 -18.78 -8.64
N ALA A 335 -5.62 -19.37 -8.53
CA ALA A 335 -6.62 -19.26 -9.59
C ALA A 335 -7.09 -17.80 -9.68
N THR A 336 -6.82 -17.15 -10.80
CA THR A 336 -7.50 -15.91 -11.16
C THR A 336 -8.97 -16.25 -11.35
N PRO A 337 -9.90 -15.63 -10.60
CA PRO A 337 -11.31 -15.82 -10.92
C PRO A 337 -11.55 -15.18 -12.29
N ASP A 338 -12.09 -15.95 -13.22
CA ASP A 338 -12.65 -15.39 -14.44
C ASP A 338 -13.74 -14.40 -14.04
N ALA A 339 -13.82 -13.27 -14.73
CA ALA A 339 -14.80 -12.22 -14.44
C ALA A 339 -16.25 -12.76 -14.39
N ASP A 340 -16.50 -13.88 -15.06
CA ASP A 340 -17.81 -14.54 -15.16
C ASP A 340 -18.19 -15.39 -13.93
N THR A 341 -17.25 -15.73 -13.03
CA THR A 341 -17.56 -16.48 -11.78
C THR A 341 -17.92 -15.58 -10.59
N LEU A 342 -17.79 -14.25 -10.73
CA LEU A 342 -18.12 -13.26 -9.70
C LEU A 342 -19.57 -12.75 -9.73
N ASP A 343 -20.39 -13.20 -10.69
CA ASP A 343 -21.62 -12.48 -11.07
C ASP A 343 -22.87 -12.80 -10.25
N SER A 344 -22.86 -13.75 -9.31
CA SER A 344 -24.15 -14.23 -8.74
C SER A 344 -24.32 -14.25 -7.22
N GLY A 345 -23.46 -13.58 -6.43
CA GLY A 345 -23.64 -13.56 -4.96
C GLY A 345 -23.04 -12.40 -4.14
N MET A 346 -22.51 -11.34 -4.78
CA MET A 346 -21.70 -10.32 -4.09
C MET A 346 -22.12 -8.86 -4.34
N ALA A 347 -23.41 -8.59 -4.46
CA ALA A 347 -23.89 -7.21 -4.46
C ALA A 347 -24.13 -6.72 -3.02
N GLY A 348 -23.21 -5.93 -2.47
CA GLY A 348 -23.43 -5.16 -1.22
C GLY A 348 -22.24 -5.11 -0.26
N LEU A 349 -22.15 -4.01 0.50
CA LEU A 349 -21.17 -3.81 1.58
C LEU A 349 -21.39 -4.74 2.80
N ALA A 350 -22.56 -5.37 2.90
CA ALA A 350 -22.99 -6.14 4.08
C ALA A 350 -22.08 -7.34 4.41
N ASN A 351 -21.43 -7.95 3.42
CA ASN A 351 -20.60 -9.15 3.60
C ASN A 351 -19.09 -8.83 3.69
N ILE A 352 -18.70 -7.57 3.87
CA ILE A 352 -17.28 -7.18 3.92
C ILE A 352 -16.70 -7.24 5.34
N PRO A 353 -17.41 -6.82 6.41
CA PRO A 353 -16.92 -6.98 7.78
C PRO A 353 -16.66 -8.44 8.16
N ASP A 354 -17.43 -9.38 7.61
CA ASP A 354 -17.29 -10.83 7.87
C ASP A 354 -16.21 -11.51 7.00
N LEU A 355 -15.49 -10.75 6.18
CA LEU A 355 -14.42 -11.31 5.34
C LEU A 355 -13.22 -11.68 6.22
N ASP A 356 -12.66 -12.88 6.04
CA ASP A 356 -11.37 -13.23 6.63
C ASP A 356 -10.27 -12.29 6.09
N LEU A 357 -9.89 -11.31 6.91
CA LEU A 357 -8.86 -10.32 6.61
C LEU A 357 -7.45 -10.90 6.83
N GLY A 358 -7.29 -12.10 7.40
CA GLY A 358 -5.99 -12.68 7.70
C GLY A 358 -5.06 -11.71 8.44
N GLU A 359 -3.80 -11.62 8.00
CA GLU A 359 -2.81 -10.68 8.56
C GLU A 359 -3.18 -9.20 8.38
N LEU A 360 -4.04 -8.85 7.41
CA LEU A 360 -4.48 -7.46 7.19
C LEU A 360 -5.29 -6.94 8.38
N SER A 361 -5.99 -7.83 9.12
CA SER A 361 -6.72 -7.46 10.35
C SER A 361 -5.84 -6.83 11.43
N GLN A 362 -4.52 -7.07 11.39
CA GLN A 362 -3.57 -6.53 12.37
C GLN A 362 -3.21 -5.07 12.11
N ILE A 363 -3.38 -4.61 10.87
CA ILE A 363 -2.92 -3.29 10.40
C ILE A 363 -4.05 -2.44 9.79
N TRP A 364 -5.26 -3.01 9.68
CA TRP A 364 -6.40 -2.35 9.04
C TRP A 364 -7.72 -2.76 9.68
N GLU A 365 -8.52 -1.75 10.00
CA GLU A 365 -9.85 -1.92 10.60
C GLU A 365 -10.91 -1.27 9.71
N TRP A 366 -11.98 -2.01 9.41
CA TRP A 366 -13.07 -1.56 8.55
C TRP A 366 -13.77 -0.31 9.10
N ASP A 367 -13.96 -0.25 10.42
CA ASP A 367 -14.67 0.82 11.12
C ASP A 367 -14.02 2.20 10.89
N ASN A 368 -12.74 2.25 10.53
CA ASN A 368 -12.06 3.50 10.17
C ASN A 368 -12.66 4.19 8.95
N LEU A 369 -13.36 3.46 8.07
CA LEU A 369 -14.01 4.04 6.89
C LEU A 369 -15.34 4.73 7.21
N ASP A 370 -15.87 4.56 8.43
CA ASP A 370 -17.13 5.15 8.91
C ASP A 370 -18.31 4.93 7.93
N LEU A 371 -18.38 3.73 7.34
CA LEU A 371 -19.46 3.36 6.42
C LEU A 371 -20.58 2.72 7.22
N ASP A 372 -21.72 3.40 7.33
CA ASP A 372 -22.95 2.84 7.93
C ASP A 372 -23.39 1.59 7.15
N ILE A 373 -23.08 0.41 7.68
CA ILE A 373 -23.66 -0.84 7.23
C ILE A 373 -24.85 -1.11 8.15
N PRO A 374 -26.07 -1.29 7.64
CA PRO A 374 -27.15 -1.85 8.44
C PRO A 374 -26.69 -3.24 8.89
N GLY A 375 -26.31 -3.38 10.16
CA GLY A 375 -25.95 -4.68 10.74
C GLY A 375 -27.14 -5.65 10.65
N PRO A 376 -26.90 -6.97 10.68
CA PRO A 376 -27.99 -7.93 10.75
C PRO A 376 -28.77 -7.66 12.05
N VAL A 377 -30.05 -7.35 11.90
CA VAL A 377 -30.99 -7.29 13.02
C VAL A 377 -30.99 -8.67 13.67
N ALA A 378 -30.59 -8.72 14.94
CA ALA A 378 -30.53 -9.94 15.75
C ALA A 378 -31.87 -10.66 15.85
#